data_AF-A0A3R6TPY1-F1
#
_entry.id   AF-A0A3R6TPY1-F1
#
_cell.length_a   1.000
_cell.length_b   1.000
_cell.length_c   1.000
_cell.angle_alpha   90.00
_cell.angle_beta   90.00
_cell.angle_gamma   90.00
#
_symmetry.space_group_name_H-M   'P 1'
#
loop_
_entity.id
_entity.type
_entity.pdbx_description
1 polymer ?
#
loop_
_entity_poly.entity_id
_entity_poly.type
_entity_poly.pdbx_seq_one_letter_code
_entity_poly.pdbx_strand_id
1 'polypeptide(L)'
;MTTPVYIVEGFLGSGKTKLIENSLRLRHCRNVLIFQFEEGEEVLDTKEAERCSWKIRSWDRDELETHLEEVADRVEVELEIHRYEEIWVEWNGMERFGTLEKLLLSNALRRRIHIERVMYLADVEMAGMMLGQTGEGPISQVASSDVIYLRNTEDENAVKQLEHMCKALAPSTEVWEYSKEALLDELGKQKGSPLLEWLAFALLACFLLMVVALAEQRGVPLIRYFTIFMGVFLQAVPFLLLGVLISSAIQVFIPVGVLERIFPSNPVFAMGMGIGAGFFLPVCDCASIPVFQGLLKKGVPLPAAICFMTAAPIVNPVVLLSTYYAFNGSFRAVFYRTGLGILCSFLIGTSFFIRKPTDYLKGEAGNTSFCTCGCYRESRSGRLGRAEQFLWHARMEFYSVARYLVVGIAVSTLFQAVNLGVLKEWGASCLPVALFAAILLAFLLSLCSSSDAVVARSMAGTFSTVPLLGFLVFGPMMDIKNVMMLRGYFKASFIVRLALTVFAVCFGVVLTAGLLGGGMAG
;
A
#
# COMPACT_ATOMS: atom_id res chain seq x y z
N MET A 1 33.84 17.32 16.30
CA MET A 1 32.48 17.69 16.74
C MET A 1 31.75 18.17 15.52
N THR A 2 30.57 17.62 15.23
CA THR A 2 29.74 18.04 14.10
C THR A 2 28.83 19.17 14.55
N THR A 3 28.63 20.17 13.71
CA THR A 3 27.72 21.29 13.97
C THR A 3 26.28 20.85 13.63
N PRO A 4 25.30 21.02 14.54
CA PRO A 4 23.91 20.69 14.28
C PRO A 4 23.30 21.64 13.24
N VAL A 5 22.48 21.08 12.34
CA VAL A 5 21.75 21.80 11.30
C VAL A 5 20.25 21.69 11.56
N TYR A 6 19.58 22.83 11.66
CA TYR A 6 18.12 22.95 11.76
C TYR A 6 17.57 23.45 10.43
N ILE A 7 16.61 22.73 9.85
CA ILE A 7 16.04 23.03 8.53
C ILE A 7 14.61 23.50 8.73
N VAL A 8 14.27 24.65 8.14
CA VAL A 8 12.92 25.22 8.14
C VAL A 8 12.40 25.26 6.70
N GLU A 9 11.34 24.49 6.48
CA GLU A 9 10.66 24.29 5.21
C GLU A 9 9.27 24.92 5.24
N GLY A 10 8.62 25.01 4.10
CA GLY A 10 7.28 25.58 3.97
C GLY A 10 7.15 26.55 2.79
N PHE A 11 5.91 26.81 2.40
CA PHE A 11 5.60 27.73 1.30
C PHE A 11 6.19 29.13 1.51
N LEU A 12 6.36 29.87 0.41
CA LEU A 12 6.77 31.27 0.45
C LEU A 12 5.71 32.07 1.22
N GLY A 13 6.13 32.93 2.16
CA GLY A 13 5.20 33.68 3.01
C GLY A 13 4.63 32.92 4.22
N SER A 14 4.95 31.64 4.41
CA SER A 14 4.55 30.88 5.61
C SER A 14 5.18 31.38 6.93
N GLY A 15 6.18 32.27 6.84
CA GLY A 15 6.88 32.89 7.98
C GLY A 15 8.08 32.12 8.52
N LYS A 16 8.76 31.37 7.64
CA LYS A 16 9.99 30.63 7.95
C LYS A 16 11.05 31.51 8.61
N THR A 17 11.32 32.68 8.03
CA THR A 17 12.29 33.66 8.54
C THR A 17 12.01 34.04 10.00
N LYS A 18 10.74 34.31 10.33
CA LYS A 18 10.28 34.68 11.67
C LYS A 18 10.38 33.52 12.66
N LEU A 19 10.18 32.29 12.21
CA LEU A 19 10.39 31.09 13.02
C LEU A 19 11.86 30.93 13.39
N ILE A 20 12.78 31.12 12.44
CA ILE A 20 14.22 31.07 12.69
C ILE A 20 14.61 32.14 13.71
N GLU A 21 14.20 33.40 13.48
CA GLU A 21 14.50 34.51 14.38
C GLU A 21 14.00 34.25 15.82
N ASN A 22 12.76 33.80 15.97
CA ASN A 22 12.19 33.46 17.28
C ASN A 22 12.96 32.31 17.95
N SER A 23 13.35 31.28 17.18
CA SER A 23 14.12 30.14 17.69
C SER A 23 15.48 30.57 18.25
N LEU A 24 16.19 31.42 17.50
CA LEU A 24 17.51 31.94 17.89
C LEU A 24 17.41 32.83 19.14
N ARG A 25 16.39 33.68 19.22
CA ARG A 25 16.13 34.52 20.41
C ARG A 25 15.81 33.69 21.65
N LEU A 26 14.95 32.68 21.52
CA LEU A 26 14.52 31.83 22.63
C LEU A 26 15.66 31.01 23.23
N ARG A 27 16.63 30.58 22.40
CA ARG A 27 17.78 29.78 22.84
C ARG A 27 19.02 30.60 23.20
N HIS A 28 18.96 31.92 23.05
CA HIS A 28 20.09 32.84 23.27
C HIS A 28 21.36 32.43 22.50
N CYS A 29 21.21 31.84 21.30
CA CYS A 29 22.32 31.32 20.51
C CYS A 29 23.26 32.46 20.04
N ARG A 30 24.56 32.22 20.13
CA ARG A 30 25.61 33.13 19.63
C ARG A 30 26.41 32.41 18.55
N ASN A 31 26.97 33.14 17.59
CA ASN A 31 27.78 32.55 16.50
C ASN A 31 27.01 31.49 15.69
N VAL A 32 25.95 31.92 15.01
CA VAL A 32 25.09 31.06 14.19
C VAL A 32 25.29 31.38 12.71
N LEU A 33 25.26 30.35 11.87
CA LEU A 33 25.28 30.48 10.42
C LEU A 33 23.88 30.21 9.85
N ILE A 34 23.35 31.14 9.07
CA ILE A 34 22.02 31.04 8.45
C ILE A 34 22.17 30.95 6.94
N PHE A 35 21.61 29.89 6.35
CA PHE A 35 21.52 29.68 4.91
C PHE A 35 20.14 30.08 4.41
N GLN A 36 20.09 31.02 3.47
CA GLN A 36 18.86 31.43 2.81
C GLN A 36 18.93 31.08 1.32
N PHE A 37 17.98 30.26 0.87
CA PHE A 37 17.87 29.82 -0.53
C PHE A 37 16.65 30.42 -1.24
N GLU A 38 16.11 31.50 -0.68
CA GLU A 38 14.93 32.23 -1.14
C GLU A 38 15.09 33.70 -0.73
N GLU A 39 14.87 34.65 -1.65
CA GLU A 39 14.71 36.07 -1.29
C GLU A 39 13.33 36.24 -0.65
N GLY A 40 13.27 36.29 0.68
CA GLY A 40 12.04 36.57 1.41
C GLY A 40 11.67 38.07 1.37
N GLU A 41 10.38 38.39 1.51
CA GLU A 41 9.91 39.78 1.66
C GLU A 41 10.27 40.38 3.04
N GLU A 42 10.42 39.55 4.08
CA GLU A 42 10.90 39.96 5.40
C GLU A 42 12.42 39.77 5.51
N VAL A 43 13.15 40.87 5.74
CA VAL A 43 14.59 40.84 6.00
C VAL A 43 14.82 40.59 7.50
N LEU A 44 15.68 39.64 7.84
CA LEU A 44 16.15 39.42 9.23
C LEU A 44 16.63 40.75 9.84
N ASP A 45 16.29 41.03 11.10
CA ASP A 45 16.70 42.28 11.75
C ASP A 45 18.23 42.38 11.86
N THR A 46 18.81 43.14 10.94
CA THR A 46 20.25 43.35 10.80
C THR A 46 20.92 43.86 12.07
N LYS A 47 20.22 44.64 12.90
CA LYS A 47 20.79 45.18 14.15
C LYS A 47 20.99 44.10 15.22
N GLU A 48 20.09 43.13 15.27
CA GLU A 48 20.17 42.02 16.21
C GLU A 48 21.09 40.92 15.72
N ALA A 49 21.09 40.66 14.41
CA ALA A 49 22.04 39.76 13.77
C ALA A 49 23.50 40.19 14.03
N GLU A 50 23.81 41.49 13.90
CA GLU A 50 25.13 42.03 14.24
C GLU A 50 25.44 41.91 15.73
N ARG A 51 24.46 42.21 16.61
CA ARG A 51 24.62 42.11 18.07
C ARG A 51 24.90 40.69 18.54
N CYS A 52 24.30 39.69 17.89
CA CYS A 52 24.40 38.27 18.25
C CYS A 52 25.41 37.49 17.39
N SER A 53 26.14 38.17 16.49
CA SER A 53 27.12 37.58 15.58
C SER A 53 26.53 36.48 14.68
N TRP A 54 25.31 36.70 14.18
CA TRP A 54 24.70 35.82 13.18
C TRP A 54 25.26 36.15 11.80
N LYS A 55 25.70 35.13 11.07
CA LYS A 55 26.21 35.28 9.71
C LYS A 55 25.20 34.73 8.72
N ILE A 56 24.76 35.58 7.79
CA ILE A 56 23.77 35.23 6.78
C ILE A 56 24.49 35.01 5.44
N ARG A 57 24.13 33.92 4.76
CA ARG A 57 24.57 33.60 3.40
C ARG A 57 23.34 33.27 2.57
N SER A 58 23.14 34.06 1.52
CA SER A 58 22.12 33.81 0.51
C SER A 58 22.75 33.11 -0.69
N TRP A 59 22.02 32.16 -1.27
CA TRP A 59 22.36 31.54 -2.54
C TRP A 59 21.15 31.54 -3.45
N ASP A 60 21.40 31.82 -4.72
CA ASP A 60 20.38 31.78 -5.74
C ASP A 60 20.04 30.34 -6.11
N ARG A 61 18.78 30.15 -6.52
CA ARG A 61 18.26 28.85 -6.95
C ARG A 61 19.07 28.25 -8.11
N ASP A 62 19.42 29.07 -9.09
CA ASP A 62 20.12 28.60 -10.30
C ASP A 62 21.52 28.06 -9.97
N GLU A 63 22.19 28.64 -8.96
CA GLU A 63 23.50 28.22 -8.47
C GLU A 63 23.43 26.83 -7.79
N LEU A 64 22.34 26.56 -7.07
CA LEU A 64 22.07 25.30 -6.39
C LEU A 64 21.84 24.13 -7.36
N GLU A 65 21.14 24.37 -8.46
CA GLU A 65 20.81 23.33 -9.44
C GLU A 65 22.01 22.98 -10.34
N THR A 66 22.87 23.96 -10.66
CA THR A 66 23.99 23.79 -11.61
C THR A 66 25.36 23.59 -10.95
N HIS A 67 25.59 24.11 -9.74
CA HIS A 67 26.91 24.15 -9.08
C HIS A 67 26.88 23.66 -7.62
N LEU A 68 26.10 22.61 -7.32
CA LEU A 68 25.90 22.08 -5.96
C LEU A 68 27.21 21.71 -5.23
N GLU A 69 28.19 21.14 -5.94
CA GLU A 69 29.49 20.80 -5.36
C GLU A 69 30.31 22.05 -4.98
N GLU A 70 30.28 23.10 -5.81
CA GLU A 70 30.98 24.36 -5.52
C GLU A 70 30.34 25.11 -4.35
N VAL A 71 29.02 24.99 -4.17
CA VAL A 71 28.32 25.51 -2.99
C VAL A 71 28.77 24.74 -1.75
N ALA A 72 28.86 23.41 -1.82
CA ALA A 72 29.33 22.58 -0.70
C ALA A 72 30.77 22.94 -0.29
N ASP A 73 31.67 23.12 -1.25
CA ASP A 73 33.06 23.49 -1.00
C ASP A 73 33.18 24.89 -0.36
N ARG A 74 32.38 25.86 -0.83
CA ARG A 74 32.31 27.21 -0.22
C ARG A 74 31.84 27.15 1.23
N VAL A 75 30.85 26.31 1.52
CA VAL A 75 30.36 26.09 2.89
C VAL A 75 31.44 25.42 3.74
N GLU A 76 32.16 24.42 3.21
CA GLU A 76 33.25 23.77 3.95
C GLU A 76 34.34 24.77 4.36
N VAL A 77 34.78 25.63 3.44
CA VAL A 77 35.78 26.67 3.74
C VAL A 77 35.29 27.62 4.82
N GLU A 78 34.02 28.02 4.79
CA GLU A 78 33.43 28.90 5.81
C GLU A 78 33.40 28.21 7.20
N LEU A 79 33.08 26.92 7.26
CA LEU A 79 33.11 26.09 8.47
C LEU A 79 34.53 25.76 8.96
N GLU A 80 35.55 25.90 8.12
CA GLU A 80 36.96 25.80 8.53
C GLU A 80 37.46 27.06 9.23
N ILE A 81 37.08 28.22 8.72
CA ILE A 81 37.56 29.52 9.21
C ILE A 81 36.83 29.91 10.50
N HIS A 82 35.53 29.60 10.60
CA HIS A 82 34.69 30.00 11.73
C HIS A 82 34.06 28.79 12.42
N ARG A 83 33.99 28.84 13.75
CA ARG A 83 33.27 27.84 14.54
C ARG A 83 31.87 28.35 14.87
N TYR A 84 30.86 27.73 14.29
CA TYR A 84 29.46 28.01 14.57
C TYR A 84 28.91 27.01 15.60
N GLU A 85 28.06 27.51 16.50
CA GLU A 85 27.33 26.66 17.46
C GLU A 85 26.27 25.83 16.75
N GLU A 86 25.55 26.45 15.81
CA GLU A 86 24.45 25.85 15.06
C GLU A 86 24.37 26.44 13.65
N ILE A 87 23.78 25.69 12.73
CA ILE A 87 23.46 26.12 11.37
C ILE A 87 21.95 26.07 11.18
N TRP A 88 21.37 27.11 10.63
CA TRP A 88 19.94 27.19 10.32
C TRP A 88 19.75 27.34 8.81
N VAL A 89 18.86 26.55 8.24
CA VAL A 89 18.57 26.55 6.80
C VAL A 89 17.14 26.97 6.57
N GLU A 90 16.96 28.12 5.93
CA GLU A 90 15.69 28.52 5.35
C GLU A 90 15.61 27.95 3.93
N TRP A 91 14.83 26.89 3.78
CA TRP A 91 14.71 26.18 2.52
C TRP A 91 13.65 26.81 1.61
N ASN A 92 13.92 26.79 0.30
CA ASN A 92 13.02 27.31 -0.72
C ASN A 92 11.68 26.57 -0.69
N GLY A 93 10.56 27.30 -0.73
CA GLY A 93 9.23 26.69 -0.56
C GLY A 93 8.78 25.78 -1.71
N MET A 94 9.46 25.81 -2.86
CA MET A 94 9.05 25.09 -4.07
C MET A 94 10.04 24.02 -4.52
N GLU A 95 11.25 23.98 -3.96
CA GLU A 95 12.30 23.03 -4.33
C GLU A 95 12.25 21.74 -3.50
N ARG A 96 12.74 20.62 -4.03
CA ARG A 96 12.68 19.32 -3.35
C ARG A 96 13.66 19.25 -2.19
N PHE A 97 13.25 18.66 -1.06
CA PHE A 97 14.14 18.42 0.08
C PHE A 97 15.37 17.59 -0.31
N GLY A 98 15.21 16.63 -1.22
CA GLY A 98 16.33 15.80 -1.68
C GLY A 98 17.48 16.57 -2.34
N THR A 99 17.24 17.79 -2.82
CA THR A 99 18.30 18.67 -3.33
C THR A 99 19.14 19.23 -2.17
N LEU A 100 18.49 19.71 -1.11
CA LEU A 100 19.15 20.13 0.13
C LEU A 100 19.89 18.97 0.80
N GLU A 101 19.24 17.81 0.88
CA GLU A 101 19.83 16.62 1.50
C GLU A 101 21.15 16.22 0.83
N LYS A 102 21.21 16.25 -0.51
CA LYS A 102 22.45 15.99 -1.25
C LYS A 102 23.56 16.99 -0.94
N LEU A 103 23.22 18.26 -0.77
CA LEU A 103 24.19 19.29 -0.39
C LEU A 103 24.76 19.00 1.00
N LEU A 104 23.89 18.80 1.99
CA LEU A 104 24.30 18.58 3.39
C LEU A 104 25.02 17.24 3.61
N LEU A 105 24.70 16.22 2.82
CA LEU A 105 25.35 14.90 2.86
C LEU A 105 26.51 14.73 1.89
N SER A 106 26.92 15.80 1.20
CA SER A 106 28.11 15.82 0.35
C SER A 106 29.37 15.42 1.14
N ASN A 107 30.39 14.91 0.44
CA ASN A 107 31.63 14.48 1.08
C ASN A 107 32.31 15.60 1.88
N ALA A 108 32.19 16.85 1.42
CA ALA A 108 32.70 18.05 2.07
C ALA A 108 32.03 18.30 3.43
N LEU A 109 30.69 18.18 3.49
CA LEU A 109 29.92 18.59 4.67
C LEU A 109 29.60 17.45 5.64
N ARG A 110 29.42 16.21 5.16
CA ARG A 110 28.94 15.06 5.94
C ARG A 110 29.74 14.77 7.22
N ARG A 111 31.03 15.11 7.26
CA ARG A 111 31.90 14.88 8.43
C ARG A 111 31.91 16.05 9.42
N ARG A 112 31.37 17.20 9.03
CA ARG A 112 31.41 18.46 9.79
C ARG A 112 30.05 18.88 10.31
N ILE A 113 28.96 18.48 9.67
CA ILE A 113 27.61 18.84 10.08
C ILE A 113 26.73 17.59 10.21
N HIS A 114 25.66 17.70 10.98
CA HIS A 114 24.63 16.68 11.04
C HIS A 114 23.26 17.35 11.10
N ILE A 115 22.27 16.77 10.43
CA ILE A 115 20.89 17.26 10.49
C ILE A 115 20.33 16.92 11.87
N GLU A 116 19.96 17.96 12.61
CA GLU A 116 19.42 17.82 13.95
C GLU A 116 17.89 17.75 13.94
N ARG A 117 17.24 18.63 13.16
CA ARG A 117 15.79 18.66 12.99
C ARG A 117 15.37 19.27 11.65
N VAL A 118 14.30 18.73 11.04
CA VAL A 118 13.59 19.28 9.89
C VAL A 118 12.18 19.69 10.30
N MET A 119 11.87 20.98 10.16
CA MET A 119 10.60 21.58 10.57
C MET A 119 9.86 22.10 9.35
N TYR A 120 8.60 21.73 9.18
CA TYR A 120 7.76 22.26 8.11
C TYR A 120 6.74 23.24 8.67
N LEU A 121 6.74 24.47 8.17
CA LEU A 121 5.79 25.51 8.55
C LEU A 121 4.69 25.64 7.50
N ALA A 122 3.45 25.40 7.91
CA ALA A 122 2.28 25.44 7.05
C ALA A 122 1.33 26.55 7.49
N ASP A 123 1.11 27.54 6.63
CA ASP A 123 -0.07 28.38 6.73
C ASP A 123 -1.30 27.57 6.31
N VAL A 124 -2.34 27.51 7.14
CA VAL A 124 -3.46 26.57 6.93
C VAL A 124 -4.21 26.82 5.62
N GLU A 125 -4.52 28.08 5.30
CA GLU A 125 -5.23 28.42 4.08
C GLU A 125 -4.36 28.17 2.84
N MET A 126 -3.15 28.72 2.83
CA MET A 126 -2.25 28.62 1.68
C MET A 126 -1.83 27.17 1.43
N ALA A 127 -1.43 26.43 2.47
CA ALA A 127 -1.05 25.03 2.33
C ALA A 127 -2.25 24.16 1.98
N GLY A 128 -3.45 24.42 2.54
CA GLY A 128 -4.68 23.71 2.18
C GLY A 128 -5.03 23.84 0.69
N MET A 129 -4.77 25.01 0.09
CA MET A 129 -4.99 25.24 -1.34
C MET A 129 -3.87 24.68 -2.21
N MET A 130 -2.60 24.90 -1.83
CA MET A 130 -1.46 24.66 -2.71
C MET A 130 -0.86 23.26 -2.58
N LEU A 131 -0.99 22.61 -1.42
CA LEU A 131 -0.36 21.31 -1.16
C LEU A 131 -1.02 20.24 -2.03
N GLY A 132 -0.23 19.58 -2.88
CA GLY A 132 -0.72 18.62 -3.87
C GLY A 132 -1.14 19.23 -5.21
N GLN A 133 -1.21 20.56 -5.31
CA GLN A 133 -1.46 21.28 -6.58
C GLN A 133 -0.18 21.83 -7.21
N THR A 134 0.87 22.08 -6.41
CA THR A 134 2.06 22.85 -6.77
C THR A 134 3.33 22.01 -6.95
N GLY A 135 3.23 20.93 -7.71
CA GLY A 135 4.38 20.06 -8.00
C GLY A 135 4.86 19.25 -6.79
N GLU A 136 6.06 18.67 -6.88
CA GLU A 136 6.57 17.69 -5.90
C GLU A 136 7.39 18.29 -4.76
N GLY A 137 7.87 19.53 -4.89
CA GLY A 137 8.71 20.19 -3.88
C GLY A 137 8.03 20.23 -2.51
N PRO A 138 6.88 20.91 -2.37
CA PRO A 138 6.15 21.01 -1.10
C PRO A 138 5.77 19.64 -0.51
N ILE A 139 5.42 18.68 -1.36
CA ILE A 139 5.08 17.31 -0.92
C ILE A 139 6.31 16.62 -0.33
N SER A 140 7.46 16.74 -0.99
CA SER A 140 8.70 16.15 -0.52
C SER A 140 9.13 16.73 0.83
N GLN A 141 8.93 18.03 1.03
CA GLN A 141 9.23 18.74 2.28
C GLN A 141 8.34 18.23 3.44
N VAL A 142 7.02 18.15 3.23
CA VAL A 142 6.12 17.55 4.23
C VAL A 142 6.53 16.12 4.56
N ALA A 143 6.90 15.32 3.57
CA ALA A 143 7.31 13.93 3.77
C ALA A 143 8.66 13.77 4.50
N SER A 144 9.57 14.74 4.41
CA SER A 144 10.87 14.74 5.09
C SER A 144 10.85 15.38 6.48
N SER A 145 9.77 16.08 6.84
CA SER A 145 9.69 16.81 8.10
C SER A 145 9.59 15.90 9.33
N ASP A 146 10.38 16.24 10.36
CA ASP A 146 10.30 15.62 11.69
C ASP A 146 9.09 16.14 12.47
N VAL A 147 8.71 17.40 12.22
CA VAL A 147 7.58 18.10 12.86
C VAL A 147 6.93 19.08 11.89
N ILE A 148 5.61 19.21 11.97
CA ILE A 148 4.83 20.16 11.17
C ILE A 148 4.16 21.17 12.11
N TYR A 149 4.36 22.45 11.85
CA TYR A 149 3.72 23.55 12.58
C TYR A 149 2.66 24.22 11.71
N LEU A 150 1.44 24.33 12.24
CA LEU A 150 0.31 24.99 11.59
C LEU A 150 0.18 26.44 12.08
N ARG A 151 0.01 27.38 11.15
CA ARG A 151 -0.27 28.80 11.43
C ARG A 151 -1.65 29.20 10.88
N ASN A 152 -2.22 30.25 11.47
CA ASN A 152 -3.53 30.78 11.08
C ASN A 152 -4.64 29.72 11.19
N THR A 153 -4.74 29.12 12.37
CA THR A 153 -5.62 28.00 12.76
C THR A 153 -7.06 28.42 13.08
N GLU A 154 -7.54 29.54 12.55
CA GLU A 154 -8.86 30.10 12.89
C GLU A 154 -10.03 29.20 12.42
N ASP A 155 -9.88 28.52 11.27
CA ASP A 155 -10.88 27.58 10.74
C ASP A 155 -10.55 26.13 11.10
N GLU A 156 -11.28 25.57 12.07
CA GLU A 156 -11.13 24.18 12.51
C GLU A 156 -11.31 23.14 11.39
N ASN A 157 -12.16 23.41 10.40
CA ASN A 157 -12.39 22.46 9.30
C ASN A 157 -11.20 22.43 8.35
N ALA A 158 -10.66 23.60 8.01
CA ALA A 158 -9.45 23.72 7.20
C ALA A 158 -8.24 23.07 7.90
N VAL A 159 -8.11 23.26 9.21
CA VAL A 159 -7.06 22.62 10.03
C VAL A 159 -7.16 21.10 9.95
N LYS A 160 -8.33 20.51 10.21
CA LYS A 160 -8.52 19.05 10.15
C LYS A 160 -8.25 18.48 8.76
N GLN A 161 -8.65 19.21 7.72
CA GLN A 161 -8.40 18.80 6.33
C GLN A 161 -6.90 18.79 6.02
N LEU A 162 -6.18 19.85 6.37
CA LEU A 162 -4.74 19.94 6.15
C LEU A 162 -3.98 18.92 7.00
N GLU A 163 -4.35 18.73 8.27
CA GLU A 163 -3.76 17.70 9.13
C GLU A 163 -3.90 16.31 8.51
N HIS A 164 -5.09 15.98 7.98
CA HIS A 164 -5.31 14.71 7.29
C HIS A 164 -4.44 14.58 6.02
N MET A 165 -4.24 15.67 5.27
CA MET A 165 -3.33 15.68 4.11
C MET A 165 -1.88 15.46 4.54
N CYS A 166 -1.40 16.17 5.55
CA CYS A 166 -0.07 16.02 6.12
C CYS A 166 0.15 14.59 6.63
N LYS A 167 -0.79 14.03 7.40
CA LYS A 167 -0.71 12.64 7.90
C LYS A 167 -0.77 11.58 6.79
N ALA A 168 -1.41 11.88 5.65
CA ALA A 168 -1.37 11.00 4.50
C ALA A 168 0.02 10.97 3.83
N LEU A 169 0.76 12.09 3.87
CA LEU A 169 2.11 12.22 3.33
C LEU A 169 3.19 11.73 4.32
N ALA A 170 3.04 12.06 5.59
CA ALA A 170 3.96 11.78 6.69
C ALA A 170 3.19 11.22 7.91
N PRO A 171 2.86 9.90 7.93
CA PRO A 171 1.98 9.33 8.94
C PRO A 171 2.51 9.40 10.38
N SER A 172 3.83 9.34 10.54
CA SER A 172 4.52 9.34 11.83
C SER A 172 4.87 10.73 12.35
N THR A 173 4.78 11.77 11.52
CA THR A 173 5.19 13.13 11.86
C THR A 173 4.15 13.82 12.74
N GLU A 174 4.58 14.45 13.83
CA GLU A 174 3.68 15.21 14.71
C GLU A 174 3.25 16.52 14.04
N VAL A 175 1.97 16.87 14.21
CA VAL A 175 1.40 18.12 13.69
C VAL A 175 0.94 18.94 14.89
N TRP A 176 1.52 20.13 15.04
CA TRP A 176 1.26 21.03 16.16
C TRP A 176 0.77 22.38 15.67
N GLU A 177 -0.07 23.04 16.44
CA GLU A 177 -0.30 24.47 16.27
C GLU A 177 0.96 25.25 16.66
N TYR A 178 1.34 26.22 15.84
CA TYR A 178 2.55 27.01 16.06
C TYR A 178 2.40 27.88 17.33
N SER A 179 3.18 27.54 18.36
CA SER A 179 3.31 28.32 19.59
C SER A 179 4.77 28.34 20.07
N LYS A 180 5.11 29.32 20.91
CA LYS A 180 6.48 29.41 21.47
C LYS A 180 6.79 28.22 22.37
N GLU A 181 5.79 27.73 23.10
CA GLU A 181 5.88 26.58 23.98
C GLU A 181 6.15 25.30 23.19
N ALA A 182 5.41 25.08 22.09
CA ALA A 182 5.61 23.91 21.22
C ALA A 182 6.99 23.92 20.54
N LEU A 183 7.48 25.11 20.17
CA LEU A 183 8.82 25.27 19.60
C LEU A 183 9.93 24.98 20.63
N LEU A 184 9.76 25.43 21.88
CA LEU A 184 10.72 25.18 22.97
C LEU A 184 10.77 23.70 23.36
N ASP A 185 9.63 23.04 23.46
CA ASP A 185 9.56 21.60 23.74
C ASP A 185 10.31 20.80 22.66
N GLU A 186 10.05 21.12 21.39
CA GLU A 186 10.69 20.45 20.26
C GLU A 186 12.20 20.69 20.20
N LEU A 187 12.65 21.91 20.45
CA LEU A 187 14.08 22.25 20.51
C LEU A 187 14.77 21.66 21.75
N GLY A 188 14.02 21.33 22.80
CA GLY A 188 14.51 20.71 24.05
C GLY A 188 14.58 19.18 24.02
N LYS A 189 13.88 18.53 23.08
CA LYS A 189 13.90 17.06 22.90
C LYS A 189 15.31 16.58 22.53
N GLN A 190 16.06 16.08 23.51
CA GLN A 190 17.33 15.40 23.29
C GLN A 190 17.09 14.02 22.65
N LYS A 191 17.92 13.64 21.67
CA LYS A 191 17.96 12.26 21.16
C LYS A 191 18.28 11.33 22.33
N GLY A 192 17.40 10.34 22.55
CA GLY A 192 17.58 9.32 23.58
C GLY A 192 18.93 8.60 23.41
N SER A 193 19.49 8.08 24.51
CA SER A 193 20.72 7.30 24.39
C SER A 193 20.42 6.02 23.59
N PRO A 194 21.15 5.72 22.50
CA PRO A 194 20.85 4.57 21.64
C PRO A 194 20.94 3.25 22.42
N LEU A 195 21.81 3.17 23.42
CA LEU A 195 21.94 2.01 24.30
C LEU A 195 20.67 1.71 25.10
N LEU A 196 19.95 2.72 25.59
CA LEU A 196 18.70 2.54 26.33
C LEU A 196 17.58 2.04 25.41
N GLU A 197 17.53 2.56 24.18
CA GLU A 197 16.61 2.06 23.15
C GLU A 197 16.89 0.59 22.83
N TRP A 198 18.15 0.24 22.56
CA TRP A 198 18.54 -1.15 22.30
C TRP A 198 18.22 -2.09 23.49
N LEU A 199 18.45 -1.64 24.73
CA LEU A 199 18.08 -2.40 25.93
C LEU A 199 16.57 -2.58 26.05
N ALA A 200 15.79 -1.52 25.79
CA ALA A 200 14.33 -1.60 25.80
C ALA A 200 13.82 -2.58 24.73
N PHE A 201 14.38 -2.54 23.52
CA PHE A 201 14.07 -3.51 22.46
C PHE A 201 14.42 -4.95 22.85
N ALA A 202 15.60 -5.16 23.45
CA ALA A 202 16.02 -6.48 23.92
C ALA A 202 15.11 -7.04 25.02
N LEU A 203 14.71 -6.19 25.98
CA LEU A 203 13.78 -6.55 27.05
C LEU A 203 12.39 -6.87 26.50
N LEU A 204 11.89 -6.07 25.56
CA LEU A 204 10.62 -6.32 24.88
C LEU A 204 10.65 -7.65 24.11
N ALA A 205 11.73 -7.93 23.38
CA ALA A 205 11.90 -9.20 22.67
C ALA A 205 11.92 -10.39 23.63
N CYS A 206 12.65 -10.30 24.75
CA CYS A 206 12.67 -11.34 25.78
C CYS A 206 11.29 -11.56 26.41
N PHE A 207 10.57 -10.47 26.69
CA PHE A 207 9.20 -10.54 27.20
C PHE A 207 8.25 -11.24 26.22
N LEU A 208 8.31 -10.90 24.93
CA LEU A 208 7.50 -11.55 23.90
C LEU A 208 7.82 -13.05 23.77
N LEU A 209 9.10 -13.43 23.80
CA LEU A 209 9.51 -14.84 23.79
C LEU A 209 9.01 -15.59 25.03
N MET A 210 9.06 -14.96 26.20
CA MET A 210 8.53 -15.54 27.45
C MET A 210 7.01 -15.73 27.37
N VAL A 211 6.27 -14.76 26.82
CA VAL A 211 4.82 -14.87 26.61
C VAL A 211 4.49 -16.03 25.67
N VAL A 212 5.25 -16.19 24.58
CA VAL A 212 5.07 -17.30 23.64
C VAL A 212 5.31 -18.65 24.33
N ALA A 213 6.40 -18.78 25.09
CA ALA A 213 6.71 -20.00 25.82
C ALA A 213 5.62 -20.36 26.86
N LEU A 214 5.11 -19.35 27.59
CA LEU A 214 4.05 -19.56 28.59
C LEU A 214 2.71 -19.95 27.93
N ALA A 215 2.38 -19.36 26.78
CA ALA A 215 1.17 -19.68 26.04
C ALA A 215 1.20 -21.11 25.48
N GLU A 216 2.35 -21.54 24.95
CA GLU A 216 2.56 -22.94 24.51
C GLU A 216 2.39 -23.92 25.67
N GLN A 217 2.94 -23.62 26.85
CA GLN A 217 2.73 -24.44 28.05
C GLN A 217 1.26 -24.54 28.48
N ARG A 218 0.45 -23.50 28.21
CA ARG A 218 -1.00 -23.51 28.46
C ARG A 218 -1.82 -24.18 27.35
N GLY A 219 -1.17 -24.80 26.38
CA GLY A 219 -1.83 -25.51 25.28
C GLY A 219 -2.34 -24.59 24.16
N VAL A 220 -1.89 -23.34 24.10
CA VAL A 220 -2.16 -22.44 22.98
C VAL A 220 -0.99 -22.52 21.99
N PRO A 221 -1.15 -23.17 20.82
CA PRO A 221 -0.05 -23.48 19.92
C PRO A 221 0.39 -22.26 19.07
N LEU A 222 0.85 -21.17 19.71
CA LEU A 222 1.25 -19.91 19.07
C LEU A 222 2.31 -20.10 17.98
N ILE A 223 3.24 -21.04 18.14
CA ILE A 223 4.27 -21.35 17.14
C ILE A 223 3.61 -21.90 15.87
N ARG A 224 2.57 -22.74 16.01
CA ARG A 224 1.82 -23.28 14.87
C ARG A 224 1.07 -22.16 14.14
N TYR A 225 0.40 -21.26 14.85
CA TYR A 225 -0.26 -20.10 14.23
C TYR A 225 0.76 -19.23 13.48
N PHE A 226 1.88 -18.88 14.12
CA PHE A 226 2.93 -18.08 13.49
C PHE A 226 3.52 -18.74 12.25
N THR A 227 3.77 -20.05 12.30
CA THR A 227 4.31 -20.81 11.16
C THR A 227 3.36 -20.82 9.96
N ILE A 228 2.05 -21.04 10.20
CA ILE A 228 1.03 -20.99 9.15
C ILE A 228 0.92 -19.57 8.58
N PHE A 229 0.84 -18.56 9.46
CA PHE A 229 0.77 -17.16 9.04
C PHE A 229 1.96 -16.77 8.16
N MET A 230 3.18 -17.04 8.61
CA MET A 230 4.39 -16.71 7.87
C MET A 230 4.48 -17.49 6.55
N GLY A 231 4.09 -18.76 6.53
CA GLY A 231 4.05 -19.56 5.30
C GLY A 231 3.09 -18.97 4.25
N VAL A 232 1.86 -18.66 4.65
CA VAL A 232 0.85 -18.06 3.76
C VAL A 232 1.26 -16.65 3.34
N PHE A 233 1.84 -15.86 4.25
CA PHE A 233 2.32 -14.51 3.97
C PHE A 233 3.46 -14.50 2.95
N LEU A 234 4.50 -15.31 3.17
CA LEU A 234 5.64 -15.43 2.26
C LEU A 234 5.23 -15.94 0.88
N GLN A 235 4.19 -16.77 0.81
CA GLN A 235 3.62 -17.20 -0.46
C GLN A 235 2.80 -16.10 -1.14
N ALA A 236 1.93 -15.39 -0.40
CA ALA A 236 0.99 -14.44 -0.97
C ALA A 236 1.65 -13.12 -1.45
N VAL A 237 2.67 -12.63 -0.75
CA VAL A 237 3.31 -11.34 -1.05
C VAL A 237 3.92 -11.29 -2.46
N PRO A 238 4.72 -12.27 -2.92
CA PRO A 238 5.26 -12.28 -4.29
C PRO A 238 4.18 -12.23 -5.36
N PHE A 239 3.07 -12.95 -5.17
CA PHE A 239 1.97 -12.94 -6.12
C PHE A 239 1.17 -11.64 -6.08
N LEU A 240 0.92 -11.08 -4.89
CA LEU A 240 0.31 -9.76 -4.78
C LEU A 240 1.16 -8.72 -5.50
N LEU A 241 2.48 -8.73 -5.29
CA LEU A 241 3.40 -7.82 -5.97
C LEU A 241 3.30 -7.95 -7.49
N LEU A 242 3.29 -9.19 -8.02
CA LEU A 242 3.10 -9.43 -9.44
C LEU A 242 1.77 -8.86 -9.95
N GLY A 243 0.66 -9.09 -9.24
CA GLY A 243 -0.66 -8.57 -9.60
C GLY A 243 -0.70 -7.04 -9.62
N VAL A 244 -0.06 -6.40 -8.65
CA VAL A 244 0.05 -4.94 -8.56
C VAL A 244 0.92 -4.37 -9.69
N LEU A 245 2.02 -5.04 -10.04
CA LEU A 245 2.85 -4.65 -11.18
C LEU A 245 2.06 -4.78 -12.50
N ILE A 246 1.32 -5.86 -12.71
CA ILE A 246 0.48 -6.02 -13.91
C ILE A 246 -0.62 -4.94 -13.94
N SER A 247 -1.31 -4.72 -12.82
CA SER A 247 -2.32 -3.66 -12.67
C SER A 247 -1.75 -2.27 -13.00
N SER A 248 -0.58 -1.95 -12.45
CA SER A 248 0.10 -0.68 -12.69
C SER A 248 0.57 -0.54 -14.14
N ALA A 249 1.01 -1.64 -14.76
CA ALA A 249 1.37 -1.65 -16.17
C ALA A 249 0.14 -1.39 -17.06
N ILE A 250 -0.99 -2.03 -16.76
CA ILE A 250 -2.28 -1.76 -17.41
C ILE A 250 -2.66 -0.29 -17.24
N GLN A 251 -2.51 0.26 -16.02
CA GLN A 251 -2.92 1.62 -15.72
C GLN A 251 -2.03 2.69 -16.37
N VAL A 252 -0.71 2.48 -16.42
CA VAL A 252 0.26 3.47 -16.93
C VAL A 252 0.53 3.33 -18.43
N PHE A 253 0.69 2.11 -18.94
CA PHE A 253 1.11 1.90 -20.33
C PHE A 253 -0.04 1.76 -21.32
N ILE A 254 -1.25 1.39 -20.87
CA ILE A 254 -2.41 1.23 -21.75
C ILE A 254 -3.26 2.51 -21.75
N PRO A 255 -3.43 3.20 -22.88
CA PRO A 255 -4.28 4.39 -22.96
C PRO A 255 -5.75 4.10 -22.59
N VAL A 256 -6.44 5.10 -22.06
CA VAL A 256 -7.88 5.01 -21.75
C VAL A 256 -8.67 4.73 -23.03
N GLY A 257 -9.61 3.79 -22.98
CA GLY A 257 -10.46 3.41 -24.12
C GLY A 257 -9.86 2.36 -25.07
N VAL A 258 -8.57 2.01 -24.97
CA VAL A 258 -7.99 0.92 -25.79
C VAL A 258 -8.58 -0.43 -25.41
N LEU A 259 -8.60 -0.75 -24.11
CA LEU A 259 -9.22 -2.00 -23.64
C LEU A 259 -10.73 -2.02 -23.91
N GLU A 260 -11.41 -0.90 -23.75
CA GLU A 260 -12.84 -0.78 -24.09
C GLU A 260 -13.11 -1.09 -25.57
N ARG A 261 -12.22 -0.68 -26.49
CA ARG A 261 -12.33 -1.01 -27.92
C ARG A 261 -11.95 -2.45 -28.27
N ILE A 262 -11.03 -3.05 -27.51
CA ILE A 262 -10.59 -4.44 -27.70
C ILE A 262 -11.69 -5.42 -27.26
N PHE A 263 -12.38 -5.12 -26.16
CA PHE A 263 -13.48 -5.96 -25.70
C PHE A 263 -14.70 -5.82 -26.62
N PRO A 264 -15.30 -6.93 -27.07
CA PRO A 264 -16.41 -6.89 -28.00
C PRO A 264 -17.66 -6.28 -27.35
N SER A 265 -18.49 -5.61 -28.16
CA SER A 265 -19.73 -4.98 -27.70
C SER A 265 -20.77 -5.98 -27.18
N ASN A 266 -20.71 -7.23 -27.66
CA ASN A 266 -21.58 -8.30 -27.19
C ASN A 266 -21.09 -8.82 -25.81
N PRO A 267 -21.91 -8.75 -24.75
CA PRO A 267 -21.52 -9.10 -23.39
C PRO A 267 -21.10 -10.57 -23.25
N VAL A 268 -21.67 -11.49 -24.02
CA VAL A 268 -21.32 -12.92 -23.97
C VAL A 268 -19.90 -13.15 -24.48
N PHE A 269 -19.56 -12.54 -25.62
CA PHE A 269 -18.20 -12.61 -26.15
C PHE A 269 -17.20 -11.86 -25.27
N ALA A 270 -17.60 -10.76 -24.64
CA ALA A 270 -16.75 -10.03 -23.70
C ALA A 270 -16.43 -10.88 -22.46
N MET A 271 -17.42 -11.61 -21.92
CA MET A 271 -17.21 -12.58 -20.85
C MET A 271 -16.28 -13.71 -21.28
N GLY A 272 -16.48 -14.28 -22.47
CA GLY A 272 -15.58 -15.30 -23.03
C GLY A 272 -14.14 -14.81 -23.19
N MET A 273 -13.96 -13.56 -23.63
CA MET A 273 -12.66 -12.91 -23.73
C MET A 273 -12.00 -12.73 -22.35
N GLY A 274 -12.79 -12.37 -21.33
CA GLY A 274 -12.31 -12.28 -19.94
C GLY A 274 -11.79 -13.63 -19.41
N ILE A 275 -12.53 -14.71 -19.67
CA ILE A 275 -12.12 -16.09 -19.31
C ILE A 275 -10.82 -16.46 -20.06
N GLY A 276 -10.76 -16.21 -21.37
CA GLY A 276 -9.58 -16.48 -22.18
C GLY A 276 -8.35 -15.69 -21.74
N ALA A 277 -8.53 -14.42 -21.36
CA ALA A 277 -7.46 -13.59 -20.82
C ALA A 277 -6.86 -14.18 -19.53
N GLY A 278 -7.67 -14.85 -18.70
CA GLY A 278 -7.19 -15.54 -17.49
C GLY A 278 -6.20 -16.66 -17.78
N PHE A 279 -6.29 -17.30 -18.95
CA PHE A 279 -5.33 -18.33 -19.38
C PHE A 279 -3.99 -17.72 -19.82
N PHE A 280 -4.03 -16.61 -20.58
CA PHE A 280 -2.84 -15.93 -21.08
C PHE A 280 -2.14 -15.05 -20.05
N LEU A 281 -2.86 -14.60 -19.03
CA LEU A 281 -2.34 -13.88 -17.87
C LEU A 281 -2.47 -14.78 -16.64
N PRO A 282 -1.56 -15.76 -16.46
CA PRO A 282 -1.66 -16.75 -15.38
C PRO A 282 -1.37 -16.12 -14.02
N VAL A 283 -2.37 -15.41 -13.50
CA VAL A 283 -2.38 -14.81 -12.17
C VAL A 283 -3.02 -15.79 -11.20
N CYS A 284 -2.51 -15.82 -9.96
CA CYS A 284 -3.24 -16.50 -8.88
C CYS A 284 -4.37 -15.60 -8.36
N ASP A 285 -5.14 -16.12 -7.42
CA ASP A 285 -6.26 -15.45 -6.78
C ASP A 285 -5.87 -14.14 -6.06
N CYS A 286 -4.70 -14.09 -5.40
CA CYS A 286 -4.21 -12.85 -4.80
C CYS A 286 -3.82 -11.79 -5.86
N ALA A 287 -3.27 -12.24 -6.99
CA ALA A 287 -2.83 -11.37 -8.07
C ALA A 287 -4.00 -10.90 -8.96
N SER A 288 -5.10 -11.65 -9.02
CA SER A 288 -6.24 -11.35 -9.89
C SER A 288 -7.03 -10.13 -9.42
N ILE A 289 -7.03 -9.80 -8.12
CA ILE A 289 -7.81 -8.68 -7.56
C ILE A 289 -7.29 -7.30 -8.01
N PRO A 290 -5.98 -6.95 -7.87
CA PRO A 290 -5.47 -5.69 -8.42
C PRO A 290 -5.67 -5.60 -9.93
N VAL A 291 -5.42 -6.70 -10.66
CA VAL A 291 -5.61 -6.72 -12.13
C VAL A 291 -7.07 -6.51 -12.50
N PHE A 292 -8.00 -7.14 -11.79
CA PHE A 292 -9.45 -6.93 -11.94
C PHE A 292 -9.83 -5.46 -11.77
N GLN A 293 -9.32 -4.80 -10.73
CA GLN A 293 -9.53 -3.37 -10.52
C GLN A 293 -8.91 -2.53 -11.66
N GLY A 294 -7.69 -2.86 -12.10
CA GLY A 294 -7.02 -2.14 -13.18
C GLY A 294 -7.77 -2.23 -14.51
N LEU A 295 -8.33 -3.40 -14.83
CA LEU A 295 -9.18 -3.62 -16.00
C LEU A 295 -10.46 -2.77 -15.93
N LEU A 296 -11.13 -2.74 -14.78
CA LEU A 296 -12.34 -1.92 -14.57
C LEU A 296 -12.05 -0.42 -14.73
N LYS A 297 -10.94 0.07 -14.16
CA LYS A 297 -10.51 1.48 -14.32
C LYS A 297 -10.22 1.86 -15.77
N LYS A 298 -9.88 0.88 -16.62
CA LYS A 298 -9.65 1.08 -18.07
C LYS A 298 -10.90 0.88 -18.93
N GLY A 299 -12.07 0.73 -18.32
CA GLY A 299 -13.36 0.66 -19.01
C GLY A 299 -13.77 -0.75 -19.45
N VAL A 300 -13.07 -1.81 -18.99
CA VAL A 300 -13.51 -3.18 -19.28
C VAL A 300 -14.88 -3.44 -18.64
N PRO A 301 -15.85 -4.03 -19.36
CA PRO A 301 -17.17 -4.31 -18.82
C PRO A 301 -17.12 -5.17 -17.56
N LEU A 302 -17.86 -4.78 -16.52
CA LEU A 302 -17.88 -5.46 -15.22
C LEU A 302 -18.10 -6.99 -15.30
N PRO A 303 -19.06 -7.51 -16.09
CA PRO A 303 -19.23 -8.96 -16.24
C PRO A 303 -17.97 -9.66 -16.76
N ALA A 304 -17.27 -9.06 -17.72
CA ALA A 304 -16.05 -9.62 -18.30
C ALA A 304 -14.88 -9.59 -17.31
N ALA A 305 -14.75 -8.50 -16.55
CA ALA A 305 -13.74 -8.38 -15.51
C ALA A 305 -13.97 -9.38 -14.36
N ILE A 306 -15.22 -9.62 -13.96
CA ILE A 306 -15.58 -10.66 -12.97
C ILE A 306 -15.26 -12.06 -13.52
N CYS A 307 -15.54 -12.32 -14.80
CA CYS A 307 -15.17 -13.57 -15.44
C CYS A 307 -13.65 -13.78 -15.41
N PHE A 308 -12.86 -12.75 -15.74
CA PHE A 308 -11.40 -12.80 -15.61
C PHE A 308 -10.97 -13.13 -14.17
N MET A 309 -11.47 -12.40 -13.19
CA MET A 309 -11.08 -12.56 -11.78
C MET A 309 -11.36 -13.97 -11.25
N THR A 310 -12.51 -14.55 -11.63
CA THR A 310 -12.96 -15.88 -11.17
C THR A 310 -12.37 -17.04 -11.98
N ALA A 311 -12.13 -16.86 -13.28
CA ALA A 311 -11.59 -17.91 -14.13
C ALA A 311 -10.06 -18.00 -14.10
N ALA A 312 -9.34 -16.87 -14.02
CA ALA A 312 -7.88 -16.84 -14.09
C ALA A 312 -7.18 -17.84 -13.15
N PRO A 313 -7.52 -17.92 -11.84
CA PRO A 313 -6.87 -18.88 -10.96
C PRO A 313 -7.27 -20.34 -11.20
N ILE A 314 -8.34 -20.61 -11.96
CA ILE A 314 -8.81 -21.95 -12.31
C ILE A 314 -8.12 -22.47 -13.58
N VAL A 315 -8.00 -21.60 -14.60
CA VAL A 315 -7.37 -21.94 -15.88
C VAL A 315 -5.84 -21.77 -15.85
N ASN A 316 -5.30 -21.31 -14.73
CA ASN A 316 -3.86 -21.12 -14.54
C ASN A 316 -3.10 -22.43 -14.76
N PRO A 317 -2.11 -22.48 -15.69
CA PRO A 317 -1.34 -23.69 -15.98
C PRO A 317 -0.71 -24.35 -14.74
N VAL A 318 -0.27 -23.56 -13.76
CA VAL A 318 0.29 -24.07 -12.50
C VAL A 318 -0.76 -24.83 -11.69
N VAL A 319 -1.99 -24.34 -11.67
CA VAL A 319 -3.12 -24.97 -10.97
C VAL A 319 -3.62 -26.21 -11.72
N LEU A 320 -3.64 -26.18 -13.04
CA LEU A 320 -3.96 -27.36 -13.86
C LEU A 320 -2.95 -28.49 -13.61
N LEU A 321 -1.65 -28.16 -13.62
CA LEU A 321 -0.58 -29.11 -13.35
C LEU A 321 -0.64 -29.62 -11.90
N SER A 322 -0.85 -28.75 -10.91
CA SER A 322 -0.94 -29.19 -9.51
C SER A 322 -2.14 -30.12 -9.28
N THR A 323 -3.27 -29.85 -9.95
CA THR A 323 -4.44 -30.73 -9.94
C THR A 323 -4.13 -32.08 -10.58
N TYR A 324 -3.45 -32.09 -11.73
CA TYR A 324 -3.03 -33.31 -12.41
C TYR A 324 -2.17 -34.20 -11.51
N TYR A 325 -1.14 -33.63 -10.87
CA TYR A 325 -0.24 -34.38 -9.99
C TYR A 325 -0.92 -34.82 -8.69
N ALA A 326 -1.75 -33.97 -8.07
CA ALA A 326 -2.44 -34.31 -6.83
C ALA A 326 -3.44 -35.47 -7.01
N PHE A 327 -4.05 -35.60 -8.19
CA PHE A 327 -5.00 -36.66 -8.51
C PHE A 327 -4.37 -37.81 -9.31
N ASN A 328 -3.08 -38.11 -9.06
CA ASN A 328 -2.37 -39.27 -9.62
C ASN A 328 -2.42 -39.33 -11.17
N GLY A 329 -2.31 -38.20 -11.86
CA GLY A 329 -2.32 -38.14 -13.32
C GLY A 329 -3.72 -38.20 -13.96
N SER A 330 -4.78 -37.95 -13.20
CA SER A 330 -6.15 -37.94 -13.71
C SER A 330 -6.48 -36.67 -14.51
N PHE A 331 -6.46 -36.78 -15.83
CA PHE A 331 -6.98 -35.72 -16.72
C PHE A 331 -8.47 -35.43 -16.49
N ARG A 332 -9.23 -36.42 -16.00
CA ARG A 332 -10.65 -36.23 -15.65
C ARG A 332 -10.81 -35.20 -14.54
N ALA A 333 -9.98 -35.27 -13.48
CA ALA A 333 -10.04 -34.31 -12.37
C ALA A 333 -9.77 -32.88 -12.83
N VAL A 334 -8.75 -32.70 -13.71
CA VAL A 334 -8.44 -31.41 -14.32
C VAL A 334 -9.61 -30.92 -15.16
N PHE A 335 -10.15 -31.77 -16.04
CA PHE A 335 -11.26 -31.41 -16.93
C PHE A 335 -12.51 -30.98 -16.15
N TYR A 336 -12.89 -31.73 -15.10
CA TYR A 336 -14.05 -31.37 -14.27
C TYR A 336 -13.80 -30.09 -13.49
N ARG A 337 -12.63 -29.91 -12.87
CA ARG A 337 -12.29 -28.68 -12.14
C ARG A 337 -12.35 -27.45 -13.07
N THR A 338 -11.70 -27.53 -14.21
CA THR A 338 -11.61 -26.41 -15.16
C THR A 338 -12.93 -26.16 -15.87
N GLY A 339 -13.60 -27.20 -16.35
CA GLY A 339 -14.88 -27.09 -17.05
C GLY A 339 -15.98 -26.52 -16.16
N LEU A 340 -16.15 -27.07 -14.95
CA LEU A 340 -17.13 -26.54 -13.99
C LEU A 340 -16.75 -25.14 -13.53
N GLY A 341 -15.46 -24.84 -13.32
CA GLY A 341 -15.00 -23.51 -12.96
C GLY A 341 -15.24 -22.45 -14.04
N ILE A 342 -15.00 -22.77 -15.31
CA ILE A 342 -15.32 -21.89 -16.44
C ILE A 342 -16.84 -21.65 -16.52
N LEU A 343 -17.65 -22.70 -16.36
CA LEU A 343 -19.10 -22.59 -16.34
C LEU A 343 -19.59 -21.71 -15.19
N CYS A 344 -19.08 -21.92 -13.99
CA CYS A 344 -19.36 -21.09 -12.81
C CYS A 344 -18.98 -19.63 -13.07
N SER A 345 -17.78 -19.37 -13.58
CA SER A 345 -17.31 -18.01 -13.89
C SER A 345 -18.26 -17.30 -14.87
N PHE A 346 -18.65 -17.98 -15.95
CA PHE A 346 -19.57 -17.43 -16.93
C PHE A 346 -20.95 -17.10 -16.31
N LEU A 347 -21.51 -17.99 -15.49
CA LEU A 347 -22.79 -17.77 -14.80
C LEU A 347 -22.72 -16.67 -13.72
N ILE A 348 -21.57 -16.52 -13.06
CA ILE A 348 -21.34 -15.39 -12.15
C ILE A 348 -21.33 -14.09 -12.95
N GLY A 349 -20.61 -14.04 -14.07
CA GLY A 349 -20.60 -12.88 -14.96
C GLY A 349 -22.00 -12.50 -15.46
N THR A 350 -22.80 -13.49 -15.87
CA THR A 350 -24.17 -13.23 -16.37
C THR A 350 -25.09 -12.64 -15.30
N SER A 351 -24.96 -13.04 -14.02
CA SER A 351 -25.69 -12.44 -12.89
C SER A 351 -25.42 -10.93 -12.76
N PHE A 352 -24.17 -10.51 -12.95
CA PHE A 352 -23.78 -9.09 -12.93
C PHE A 352 -24.13 -8.34 -14.23
N PHE A 353 -24.31 -9.05 -15.34
CA PHE A 353 -24.86 -8.47 -16.56
C PHE A 353 -26.36 -8.17 -16.44
N ILE A 354 -27.14 -9.11 -15.89
CA ILE A 354 -28.60 -8.97 -15.72
C ILE A 354 -28.94 -7.86 -14.74
N ARG A 355 -28.22 -7.78 -13.62
CA ARG A 355 -28.50 -6.79 -12.57
C ARG A 355 -27.24 -5.98 -12.29
N LYS A 356 -26.99 -4.94 -13.09
CA LYS A 356 -25.78 -4.13 -12.97
C LYS A 356 -25.79 -3.31 -11.67
N PRO A 357 -24.76 -3.41 -10.81
CA PRO A 357 -24.62 -2.49 -9.69
C PRO A 357 -24.30 -1.08 -10.21
N THR A 358 -25.03 -0.08 -9.74
CA THR A 358 -24.86 1.33 -10.15
C THR A 358 -23.63 1.98 -9.53
N ASP A 359 -23.24 1.56 -8.32
CA ASP A 359 -22.12 2.13 -7.58
C ASP A 359 -21.42 1.04 -6.74
N TYR A 360 -20.27 0.58 -7.21
CA TYR A 360 -19.54 -0.55 -6.64
C TYR A 360 -18.09 -0.24 -6.22
N LEU A 361 -17.49 0.83 -6.75
CA LEU A 361 -16.14 1.28 -6.36
C LEU A 361 -16.22 2.20 -5.12
N LYS A 362 -15.21 2.17 -4.25
CA LYS A 362 -15.12 3.13 -3.15
C LYS A 362 -14.79 4.52 -3.70
N GLY A 363 -15.60 5.53 -3.34
CA GLY A 363 -15.42 6.93 -3.74
C GLY A 363 -14.14 7.60 -3.21
N GLU A 364 -13.47 7.00 -2.22
CA GLU A 364 -12.19 7.48 -1.70
C GLU A 364 -11.00 7.23 -2.64
N ALA A 365 -11.15 6.38 -3.66
CA ALA A 365 -10.15 6.25 -4.72
C ALA A 365 -10.26 7.38 -5.78
N GLY A 366 -11.15 8.35 -5.58
CA GLY A 366 -11.44 9.41 -6.56
C GLY A 366 -11.76 10.79 -5.99
N ASN A 367 -11.60 11.05 -4.69
CA ASN A 367 -11.94 12.35 -4.09
C ASN A 367 -10.84 13.03 -3.25
N THR A 368 -9.63 12.46 -3.18
CA THR A 368 -8.46 13.32 -3.19
C THR A 368 -8.27 13.77 -4.63
N SER A 369 -8.16 15.06 -4.87
CA SER A 369 -7.74 15.72 -6.12
C SER A 369 -6.34 15.29 -6.60
N PHE A 370 -5.88 14.11 -6.22
CA PHE A 370 -4.74 13.40 -6.77
C PHE A 370 -5.23 12.50 -7.90
N CYS A 371 -5.19 13.02 -9.13
CA CYS A 371 -5.51 12.22 -10.29
C CYS A 371 -4.55 11.02 -10.39
N THR A 372 -5.06 9.81 -10.19
CA THR A 372 -4.38 8.53 -10.47
C THR A 372 -4.08 8.36 -11.98
N CYS A 373 -4.40 9.35 -12.80
CA CYS A 373 -4.02 9.46 -14.20
C CYS A 373 -2.60 10.03 -14.41
N GLY A 374 -1.96 10.57 -13.36
CA GLY A 374 -0.61 11.14 -13.45
C GLY A 374 -0.51 12.49 -14.16
N CYS A 375 -1.63 13.21 -14.38
CA CYS A 375 -1.61 14.53 -15.02
C CYS A 375 -0.95 15.64 -14.18
N TYR A 376 -0.60 15.39 -12.91
CA TYR A 376 0.04 16.36 -12.02
C TYR A 376 1.57 16.28 -11.98
N ARG A 377 2.17 15.34 -12.73
CA ARG A 377 3.62 15.30 -12.91
C ARG A 377 3.92 15.68 -14.36
N GLU A 378 4.53 16.85 -14.57
CA GLU A 378 5.46 17.02 -15.69
C GLU A 378 6.66 16.08 -15.45
N SER A 379 6.42 14.78 -15.63
CA SER A 379 7.49 13.81 -15.65
C SER A 379 8.25 14.05 -16.94
N ARG A 380 9.57 14.27 -16.83
CA ARG A 380 10.51 14.40 -17.96
C ARG A 380 10.02 13.60 -19.17
N SER A 381 9.82 14.27 -20.30
CA SER A 381 9.43 13.60 -21.55
C SER A 381 10.41 12.45 -21.85
N GLY A 382 9.94 11.20 -21.78
CA GLY A 382 10.82 10.05 -22.04
C GLY A 382 10.43 8.75 -21.32
N ARG A 383 11.19 7.69 -21.60
CA ARG A 383 10.98 6.34 -21.03
C ARG A 383 11.20 6.29 -19.52
N LEU A 384 12.10 7.14 -19.00
CA LEU A 384 12.46 7.17 -17.57
C LEU A 384 11.30 7.68 -16.71
N GLY A 385 10.61 8.73 -17.17
CA GLY A 385 9.46 9.31 -16.45
C GLY A 385 8.26 8.35 -16.36
N ARG A 386 8.02 7.55 -17.41
CA ARG A 386 6.99 6.50 -17.39
C ARG A 386 7.34 5.33 -16.47
N ALA A 387 8.62 4.95 -16.39
CA ALA A 387 9.08 3.90 -15.47
C ALA A 387 8.92 4.33 -14.01
N GLU A 388 9.24 5.59 -13.70
CA GLU A 388 9.05 6.14 -12.35
C GLU A 388 7.57 6.23 -11.97
N GLN A 389 6.72 6.69 -12.89
CA GLN A 389 5.27 6.70 -12.70
C GLN A 389 4.71 5.29 -12.46
N PHE A 390 5.18 4.29 -13.22
CA PHE A 390 4.83 2.89 -13.02
C PHE A 390 5.19 2.39 -11.62
N LEU A 391 6.41 2.64 -11.14
CA LEU A 391 6.86 2.21 -9.82
C LEU A 391 6.09 2.93 -8.69
N TRP A 392 5.78 4.21 -8.86
CA TRP A 392 4.97 4.97 -7.90
C TRP A 392 3.55 4.40 -7.79
N HIS A 393 2.89 4.16 -8.92
CA HIS A 393 1.57 3.51 -8.93
C HIS A 393 1.60 2.13 -8.27
N ALA A 394 2.60 1.32 -8.60
CA ALA A 394 2.76 -0.01 -8.00
C ALA A 394 2.96 0.06 -6.49
N ARG A 395 3.78 1.00 -5.99
CA ARG A 395 3.96 1.23 -4.56
C ARG A 395 2.64 1.56 -3.86
N MET A 396 1.90 2.53 -4.39
CA MET A 396 0.63 2.98 -3.79
C MET A 396 -0.43 1.86 -3.79
N GLU A 397 -0.56 1.13 -4.91
CA GLU A 397 -1.48 0.00 -4.99
C GLU A 397 -1.07 -1.14 -4.03
N PHE A 398 0.22 -1.45 -3.93
CA PHE A 398 0.72 -2.49 -3.02
C PHE A 398 0.35 -2.17 -1.57
N TYR A 399 0.65 -0.96 -1.07
CA TYR A 399 0.30 -0.59 0.31
C TYR A 399 -1.21 -0.56 0.55
N SER A 400 -2.00 -0.15 -0.44
CA SER A 400 -3.46 -0.10 -0.33
C SER A 400 -4.08 -1.48 -0.07
N VAL A 401 -3.51 -2.55 -0.64
CA VAL A 401 -4.01 -3.94 -0.56
C VAL A 401 -3.30 -4.76 0.49
N ALA A 402 -1.99 -4.55 0.68
CA ALA A 402 -1.16 -5.35 1.59
C ALA A 402 -1.74 -5.38 3.01
N ARG A 403 -2.26 -4.25 3.50
CA ARG A 403 -2.94 -4.17 4.81
C ARG A 403 -4.14 -5.11 4.92
N TYR A 404 -4.94 -5.23 3.86
CA TYR A 404 -6.10 -6.11 3.84
C TYR A 404 -5.69 -7.58 3.69
N LEU A 405 -4.65 -7.85 2.91
CA LEU A 405 -4.07 -9.18 2.77
C LEU A 405 -3.58 -9.69 4.15
N VAL A 406 -2.82 -8.88 4.88
CA VAL A 406 -2.31 -9.25 6.22
C VAL A 406 -3.45 -9.60 7.18
N VAL A 407 -4.51 -8.78 7.21
CA VAL A 407 -5.71 -9.06 8.03
C VAL A 407 -6.40 -10.36 7.57
N GLY A 408 -6.54 -10.57 6.26
CA GLY A 408 -7.13 -11.78 5.70
C GLY A 408 -6.36 -13.05 6.08
N ILE A 409 -5.04 -13.02 6.00
CA ILE A 409 -4.17 -14.14 6.38
C ILE A 409 -4.24 -14.39 7.89
N ALA A 410 -4.25 -13.34 8.72
CA ALA A 410 -4.40 -13.48 10.17
C ALA A 410 -5.71 -14.18 10.53
N VAL A 411 -6.83 -13.75 9.94
CA VAL A 411 -8.14 -14.38 10.16
C VAL A 411 -8.16 -15.83 9.66
N SER A 412 -7.64 -16.10 8.46
CA SER A 412 -7.61 -17.47 7.93
C SER A 412 -6.75 -18.40 8.79
N THR A 413 -5.61 -17.91 9.30
CA THR A 413 -4.71 -18.69 10.16
C THR A 413 -5.40 -19.15 11.45
N LEU A 414 -6.31 -18.33 12.00
CA LEU A 414 -7.13 -18.74 13.14
C LEU A 414 -8.00 -19.96 12.79
N PHE A 415 -8.64 -19.95 11.62
CA PHE A 415 -9.46 -21.07 11.15
C PHE A 415 -8.64 -22.31 10.78
N GLN A 416 -7.46 -22.15 10.18
CA GLN A 416 -6.59 -23.26 9.78
C GLN A 416 -5.99 -24.02 10.97
N ALA A 417 -5.82 -23.35 12.12
CA ALA A 417 -5.31 -23.97 13.33
C ALA A 417 -6.39 -24.60 14.21
N VAL A 418 -7.66 -24.19 14.05
CA VAL A 418 -8.80 -24.80 14.75
C VAL A 418 -9.06 -26.21 14.22
N ASN A 419 -9.41 -27.13 15.12
CA ASN A 419 -9.84 -28.47 14.71
C ASN A 419 -11.27 -28.40 14.14
N LEU A 420 -11.37 -28.43 12.80
CA LEU A 420 -12.64 -28.40 12.06
C LEU A 420 -13.32 -29.77 12.01
N GLY A 421 -13.30 -30.54 13.12
CA GLY A 421 -13.86 -31.89 13.21
C GLY A 421 -15.36 -31.95 12.85
N VAL A 422 -16.13 -30.94 13.24
CA VAL A 422 -17.56 -30.83 12.91
C VAL A 422 -17.80 -30.79 11.39
N LEU A 423 -16.93 -30.12 10.63
CA LEU A 423 -17.05 -30.08 9.17
C LEU A 423 -16.76 -31.45 8.53
N LYS A 424 -15.98 -32.32 9.20
CA LYS A 424 -15.74 -33.69 8.73
C LYS A 424 -16.97 -34.57 8.93
N GLU A 425 -17.70 -34.40 10.03
CA GLU A 425 -18.97 -35.10 10.26
C GLU A 425 -20.01 -34.69 9.21
N TRP A 426 -20.08 -33.40 8.87
CA TRP A 426 -20.95 -32.91 7.79
C TRP A 426 -20.51 -33.43 6.41
N GLY A 427 -19.22 -33.64 6.20
CA GLY A 427 -18.68 -34.24 4.99
C GLY A 427 -19.14 -35.68 4.72
N ALA A 428 -19.45 -36.43 5.77
CA ALA A 428 -19.95 -37.80 5.69
C ALA A 428 -21.49 -37.92 5.59
N SER A 429 -22.20 -36.78 5.56
CA SER A 429 -23.66 -36.73 5.53
C SER A 429 -24.23 -36.80 4.10
N CYS A 430 -25.39 -36.18 3.85
CA CYS A 430 -25.98 -36.15 2.50
C CYS A 430 -25.22 -35.20 1.56
N LEU A 431 -25.32 -35.47 0.24
CA LEU A 431 -24.55 -34.75 -0.78
C LEU A 431 -24.62 -33.21 -0.68
N PRO A 432 -25.80 -32.57 -0.52
CA PRO A 432 -25.88 -31.11 -0.39
C PRO A 432 -25.15 -30.57 0.85
N VAL A 433 -25.24 -31.26 1.99
CA VAL A 433 -24.60 -30.84 3.24
C VAL A 433 -23.08 -31.05 3.16
N ALA A 434 -22.63 -32.18 2.60
CA ALA A 434 -21.22 -32.43 2.36
C ALA A 434 -20.61 -31.40 1.40
N LEU A 435 -21.32 -31.04 0.32
CA LEU A 435 -20.89 -30.00 -0.63
C LEU A 435 -20.82 -28.63 0.05
N PHE A 436 -21.82 -28.29 0.86
CA PHE A 436 -21.81 -27.05 1.65
C PHE A 436 -20.61 -27.00 2.59
N ALA A 437 -20.36 -28.08 3.33
CA ALA A 437 -19.24 -28.18 4.25
C ALA A 437 -17.89 -28.06 3.53
N ALA A 438 -17.74 -28.65 2.35
CA ALA A 438 -16.53 -28.55 1.54
C ALA A 438 -16.30 -27.12 1.01
N ILE A 439 -17.34 -26.45 0.51
CA ILE A 439 -17.26 -25.05 0.06
C ILE A 439 -16.93 -24.11 1.24
N LEU A 440 -17.60 -24.30 2.38
CA LEU A 440 -17.34 -23.53 3.59
C LEU A 440 -15.89 -23.74 4.06
N LEU A 441 -15.39 -24.97 4.01
CA LEU A 441 -14.01 -25.27 4.35
C LEU A 441 -13.03 -24.56 3.41
N ALA A 442 -13.28 -24.57 2.09
CA ALA A 442 -12.45 -23.85 1.13
C ALA A 442 -12.38 -22.35 1.45
N PHE A 443 -13.53 -21.74 1.77
CA PHE A 443 -13.63 -20.34 2.16
C PHE A 443 -12.80 -20.02 3.42
N LEU A 444 -12.91 -20.85 4.46
CA LEU A 444 -12.25 -20.64 5.76
C LEU A 444 -10.73 -20.88 5.70
N LEU A 445 -10.32 -21.96 5.02
CA LEU A 445 -8.90 -22.29 4.90
C LEU A 445 -8.15 -21.31 4.01
N SER A 446 -8.81 -20.62 3.08
CA SER A 446 -8.25 -19.51 2.26
C SER A 446 -6.87 -19.82 1.69
N LEU A 447 -6.72 -21.05 1.20
CA LEU A 447 -5.45 -21.59 0.71
C LEU A 447 -5.08 -20.94 -0.64
N CYS A 448 -3.82 -21.12 -1.06
CA CYS A 448 -3.42 -20.69 -2.40
C CYS A 448 -3.89 -21.72 -3.43
N SER A 449 -4.37 -21.25 -4.58
CA SER A 449 -5.00 -22.08 -5.62
C SER A 449 -4.18 -23.29 -6.09
N SER A 450 -2.85 -23.21 -6.02
CA SER A 450 -1.93 -24.31 -6.32
C SER A 450 -1.93 -25.41 -5.25
N SER A 451 -2.02 -25.04 -3.98
CA SER A 451 -2.01 -25.93 -2.81
C SER A 451 -3.36 -26.60 -2.56
N ASP A 452 -4.46 -26.00 -3.03
CA ASP A 452 -5.83 -26.51 -2.87
C ASP A 452 -5.98 -27.96 -3.34
N ALA A 453 -5.33 -28.32 -4.45
CA ALA A 453 -5.40 -29.66 -5.04
C ALA A 453 -4.83 -30.72 -4.09
N VAL A 454 -3.69 -30.42 -3.45
CA VAL A 454 -3.02 -31.33 -2.52
C VAL A 454 -3.85 -31.49 -1.26
N VAL A 455 -4.40 -30.39 -0.72
CA VAL A 455 -5.27 -30.45 0.46
C VAL A 455 -6.56 -31.20 0.16
N ALA A 456 -7.23 -30.92 -0.96
CA ALA A 456 -8.43 -31.65 -1.36
C ALA A 456 -8.16 -33.16 -1.50
N ARG A 457 -7.01 -33.55 -2.09
CA ARG A 457 -6.64 -34.96 -2.20
C ARG A 457 -6.47 -35.65 -0.85
N SER A 458 -5.87 -34.96 0.13
CA SER A 458 -5.71 -35.49 1.50
C SER A 458 -7.06 -35.73 2.20
N MET A 459 -8.10 -35.02 1.75
CA MET A 459 -9.45 -35.08 2.27
C MET A 459 -10.36 -36.08 1.53
N ALA A 460 -9.84 -36.79 0.52
CA ALA A 460 -10.62 -37.75 -0.26
C ALA A 460 -11.10 -38.96 0.55
N GLY A 461 -10.57 -39.18 1.76
CA GLY A 461 -11.09 -40.17 2.71
C GLY A 461 -12.30 -39.68 3.52
N THR A 462 -12.56 -38.37 3.58
CA THR A 462 -13.69 -37.79 4.33
C THR A 462 -14.82 -37.32 3.40
N PHE A 463 -14.48 -36.75 2.25
CA PHE A 463 -15.45 -36.20 1.29
C PHE A 463 -15.50 -37.05 0.03
N SER A 464 -16.70 -37.22 -0.54
CA SER A 464 -16.87 -37.81 -1.86
C SER A 464 -16.40 -36.86 -2.97
N THR A 465 -16.30 -37.37 -4.20
CA THR A 465 -15.73 -36.64 -5.35
C THR A 465 -16.43 -35.30 -5.64
N VAL A 466 -17.75 -35.22 -5.47
CA VAL A 466 -18.53 -34.03 -5.81
C VAL A 466 -18.25 -32.87 -4.82
N PRO A 467 -18.35 -33.03 -3.49
CA PRO A 467 -17.89 -32.03 -2.53
C PRO A 467 -16.43 -31.59 -2.71
N LEU A 468 -15.51 -32.51 -3.02
CA LEU A 468 -14.11 -32.17 -3.30
C LEU A 468 -13.98 -31.27 -4.53
N LEU A 469 -14.73 -31.53 -5.59
CA LEU A 469 -14.78 -30.64 -6.75
C LEU A 469 -15.37 -29.28 -6.38
N GLY A 470 -16.39 -29.24 -5.50
CA GLY A 470 -16.92 -28.01 -4.92
C GLY A 470 -15.85 -27.18 -4.22
N PHE A 471 -15.04 -27.81 -3.37
CA PHE A 471 -13.88 -27.20 -2.72
C PHE A 471 -12.89 -26.61 -3.75
N LEU A 472 -12.53 -27.40 -4.77
CA LEU A 472 -11.52 -27.04 -5.78
C LEU A 472 -11.98 -25.98 -6.79
N VAL A 473 -13.28 -25.87 -7.04
CA VAL A 473 -13.87 -24.86 -7.92
C VAL A 473 -14.11 -23.55 -7.16
N PHE A 474 -14.64 -23.63 -5.93
CA PHE A 474 -14.99 -22.44 -5.16
C PHE A 474 -13.76 -21.73 -4.56
N GLY A 475 -12.82 -22.47 -3.97
CA GLY A 475 -11.67 -21.90 -3.24
C GLY A 475 -10.90 -20.83 -4.02
N PRO A 476 -10.46 -21.11 -5.26
CA PRO A 476 -9.76 -20.12 -6.08
C PRO A 476 -10.59 -18.89 -6.48
N MET A 477 -11.93 -18.98 -6.46
CA MET A 477 -12.80 -17.87 -6.85
C MET A 477 -13.05 -16.88 -5.71
N MET A 478 -13.20 -17.39 -4.48
CA MET A 478 -13.59 -16.58 -3.34
C MET A 478 -13.21 -17.25 -2.01
N ASP A 479 -12.61 -16.46 -1.13
CA ASP A 479 -12.22 -16.88 0.22
C ASP A 479 -12.07 -15.66 1.15
N ILE A 480 -11.64 -15.87 2.40
CA ILE A 480 -11.48 -14.81 3.39
C ILE A 480 -10.48 -13.74 2.92
N LYS A 481 -9.30 -14.14 2.43
CA LYS A 481 -8.26 -13.17 2.02
C LYS A 481 -8.74 -12.35 0.82
N ASN A 482 -9.39 -12.96 -0.17
CA ASN A 482 -9.91 -12.28 -1.35
C ASN A 482 -11.04 -11.32 -0.98
N VAL A 483 -11.95 -11.70 -0.08
CA VAL A 483 -12.98 -10.79 0.46
C VAL A 483 -12.34 -9.57 1.12
N MET A 484 -11.30 -9.77 1.95
CA MET A 484 -10.61 -8.66 2.61
C MET A 484 -9.89 -7.78 1.59
N MET A 485 -9.17 -8.36 0.63
CA MET A 485 -8.47 -7.60 -0.42
C MET A 485 -9.43 -6.79 -1.28
N LEU A 486 -10.60 -7.33 -1.64
CA LEU A 486 -11.64 -6.60 -2.38
C LEU A 486 -12.15 -5.37 -1.60
N ARG A 487 -12.13 -5.39 -0.25
CA ARG A 487 -12.50 -4.21 0.56
C ARG A 487 -11.54 -3.04 0.37
N GLY A 488 -10.35 -3.26 -0.17
CA GLY A 488 -9.43 -2.18 -0.56
C GLY A 488 -9.97 -1.32 -1.70
N TYR A 489 -10.83 -1.87 -2.57
CA TYR A 489 -11.25 -1.21 -3.80
C TYR A 489 -12.77 -1.05 -3.94
N PHE A 490 -13.55 -1.98 -3.39
CA PHE A 490 -14.98 -2.07 -3.62
C PHE A 490 -15.80 -1.81 -2.35
N LYS A 491 -17.05 -1.37 -2.54
CA LYS A 491 -18.02 -1.22 -1.45
C LYS A 491 -18.41 -2.59 -0.89
N ALA A 492 -18.67 -2.66 0.41
CA ALA A 492 -19.03 -3.91 1.08
C ALA A 492 -20.29 -4.57 0.47
N SER A 493 -21.27 -3.78 0.02
CA SER A 493 -22.49 -4.26 -0.63
C SER A 493 -22.19 -5.04 -1.92
N PHE A 494 -21.25 -4.57 -2.74
CA PHE A 494 -20.81 -5.27 -3.93
C PHE A 494 -20.11 -6.59 -3.59
N ILE A 495 -19.22 -6.57 -2.60
CA ILE A 495 -18.44 -7.75 -2.18
C ILE A 495 -19.34 -8.85 -1.62
N VAL A 496 -20.30 -8.50 -0.76
CA VAL A 496 -21.27 -9.45 -0.21
C VAL A 496 -22.11 -10.07 -1.34
N ARG A 497 -22.60 -9.25 -2.27
CA ARG A 497 -23.35 -9.75 -3.43
C ARG A 497 -22.51 -10.70 -4.29
N LEU A 498 -21.26 -10.35 -4.56
CA LEU A 498 -20.32 -11.19 -5.30
C LEU A 498 -20.09 -12.51 -4.58
N ALA A 499 -19.78 -12.49 -3.28
CA ALA A 499 -19.56 -13.70 -2.47
C ALA A 499 -20.78 -14.64 -2.50
N LEU A 500 -21.98 -14.10 -2.30
CA LEU A 500 -23.22 -14.88 -2.33
C LEU A 500 -23.51 -15.45 -3.72
N THR A 501 -23.21 -14.69 -4.78
CA THR A 501 -23.38 -15.16 -6.17
C THR A 501 -22.41 -16.28 -6.49
N VAL A 502 -21.12 -16.13 -6.15
CA VAL A 502 -20.09 -17.17 -6.34
C VAL A 502 -20.49 -18.44 -5.59
N PHE A 503 -20.91 -18.32 -4.33
CA PHE A 503 -21.38 -19.44 -3.52
C PHE A 503 -22.59 -20.14 -4.15
N ALA A 504 -23.66 -19.40 -4.48
CA ALA A 504 -24.88 -19.98 -5.03
C ALA A 504 -24.65 -20.66 -6.38
N VAL A 505 -23.86 -20.03 -7.26
CA VAL A 505 -23.52 -20.59 -8.57
C VAL A 505 -22.66 -21.84 -8.43
N CYS A 506 -21.57 -21.79 -7.64
CA CYS A 506 -20.70 -22.95 -7.47
C CYS A 506 -21.44 -24.12 -6.83
N PHE A 507 -22.23 -23.85 -5.78
CA PHE A 507 -23.04 -24.87 -5.13
C PHE A 507 -24.05 -25.49 -6.11
N GLY A 508 -24.81 -24.66 -6.84
CA GLY A 508 -25.81 -25.15 -7.80
C GLY A 508 -25.21 -25.93 -8.96
N VAL A 509 -24.13 -25.43 -9.58
CA VAL A 509 -23.47 -26.07 -10.72
C VAL A 509 -22.85 -27.40 -10.32
N VAL A 510 -22.12 -27.44 -9.20
CA VAL A 510 -21.47 -28.67 -8.75
C VAL A 510 -22.48 -29.70 -8.26
N LEU A 511 -23.55 -29.26 -7.57
CA LEU A 511 -24.62 -30.16 -7.14
C LEU A 511 -25.35 -30.76 -8.34
N THR A 512 -25.74 -29.95 -9.31
CA THR A 512 -26.42 -30.43 -10.52
C THR A 512 -25.55 -31.35 -11.34
N ALA A 513 -24.26 -31.03 -11.52
CA ALA A 513 -23.29 -31.92 -12.16
C ALA A 513 -23.15 -33.25 -11.42
N GLY A 514 -23.15 -33.24 -10.07
CA GLY A 514 -23.10 -34.43 -9.25
C GLY A 514 -24.35 -35.32 -9.36
N LEU A 515 -25.54 -34.70 -9.45
CA LEU A 515 -26.81 -35.40 -9.60
C LEU A 515 -27.00 -35.98 -11.01
N LEU A 516 -26.68 -35.20 -12.06
CA LEU A 516 -26.79 -35.63 -13.46
C LEU A 516 -25.71 -36.63 -13.86
N GLY A 517 -24.52 -36.52 -13.25
CA GLY A 517 -23.41 -37.44 -13.50
C GLY A 517 -23.61 -38.84 -12.90
N GLY A 518 -24.73 -39.12 -12.24
CA GLY A 518 -25.06 -40.46 -11.72
C GLY A 518 -23.97 -41.05 -10.82
N GLY A 519 -23.35 -40.21 -9.97
CA GLY A 519 -22.09 -40.55 -9.33
C GLY A 519 -20.97 -40.60 -10.36
N MET A 520 -20.01 -39.68 -10.29
CA MET A 520 -18.71 -39.84 -10.97
C MET A 520 -17.97 -41.02 -10.31
N ALA A 521 -18.46 -42.24 -10.58
CA ALA A 521 -18.11 -43.51 -9.98
C ALA A 521 -16.80 -44.01 -10.57
N GLY A 522 -15.83 -44.20 -9.69
CA GLY A 522 -14.45 -44.57 -9.96
C GLY A 522 -13.50 -43.61 -9.27
#